data_AF-A0AA38IQK8-F1
#
_entry.id   AF-A0AA38IQK8-F1
#
_cell.length_a   1.000
_cell.length_b   1.000
_cell.length_c   1.000
_cell.angle_alpha   90.00
_cell.angle_beta   90.00
_cell.angle_gamma   90.00
#
_symmetry.space_group_name_H-M   'P 1'
#
loop_
_entity.id
_entity.type
_entity.pdbx_description
1 polymer ?
#
loop_
_entity_poly.entity_id
_entity_poly.type
_entity_poly.pdbx_seq_one_letter_code
_entity_poly.pdbx_strand_id
1 'polypeptide(L)'
;MTPILPEPPAGSPEADYNASIRTIRSSVEMRHGKLKNRFRCLLKDPTLHYSPVSAGQIANACAVLHNICIDNNVTVEIVVEEMDNQNYEENPREENFQNDLAEGRRI
;
A
#
# COMPACT_ATOMS: atom_id res chain seq x y z
N MET A 1 10.82 -7.00 4.39
CA MET A 1 11.60 -7.40 5.58
C MET A 1 10.82 -8.49 6.30
N THR A 2 11.49 -9.56 6.69
CA THR A 2 10.85 -10.76 7.27
C THR A 2 11.23 -10.83 8.75
N PRO A 3 10.27 -11.03 9.67
CA PRO A 3 10.58 -11.28 11.07
C PRO A 3 11.43 -12.55 11.22
N ILE A 4 12.35 -12.54 12.19
CA ILE A 4 13.18 -13.71 12.53
C ILE A 4 12.31 -14.69 13.34
N LEU A 5 12.30 -15.96 12.94
CA LEU A 5 11.53 -17.04 13.54
C LEU A 5 12.44 -18.24 13.89
N PRO A 6 12.18 -18.99 14.99
CA PRO A 6 11.15 -18.75 16.02
C PRO A 6 11.41 -17.47 16.83
N GLU A 7 10.42 -16.99 17.63
CA GLU A 7 10.55 -15.73 18.37
C GLU A 7 11.82 -15.77 19.23
N PRO A 8 12.78 -14.86 18.99
CA PRO A 8 14.06 -14.88 19.67
C PRO A 8 13.90 -14.47 21.14
N PRO A 9 14.77 -14.95 22.03
CA PRO A 9 14.69 -14.64 23.45
C PRO A 9 14.80 -13.13 23.72
N ALA A 10 14.08 -12.66 24.74
CA ALA A 10 14.07 -11.24 25.10
C ALA A 10 15.49 -10.73 25.44
N GLY A 11 15.85 -9.56 24.92
CA GLY A 11 17.18 -8.96 25.09
C GLY A 11 18.24 -9.46 24.11
N SER A 12 17.88 -10.33 23.16
CA SER A 12 18.73 -10.66 22.02
C SER A 12 18.68 -9.56 20.94
N PRO A 13 19.75 -9.36 20.16
CA PRO A 13 19.74 -8.45 19.01
C PRO A 13 18.62 -8.78 18.00
N GLU A 14 18.27 -10.05 17.85
CA GLU A 14 17.19 -10.52 16.98
C GLU A 14 15.81 -10.10 17.48
N ALA A 15 15.60 -10.05 18.80
CA ALA A 15 14.36 -9.55 19.41
C ALA A 15 14.18 -8.05 19.17
N ASP A 16 15.26 -7.27 19.26
CA ASP A 16 15.26 -5.83 19.00
C ASP A 16 15.00 -5.53 17.52
N TYR A 17 15.56 -6.34 16.62
CA TYR A 17 15.25 -6.27 15.19
C TYR A 17 13.76 -6.52 14.93
N ASN A 18 13.18 -7.58 15.50
CA ASN A 18 11.76 -7.89 15.35
C ASN A 18 10.87 -6.79 15.94
N ALA A 19 11.25 -6.21 17.09
CA ALA A 19 10.54 -5.08 17.69
C ALA A 19 10.55 -3.84 16.79
N SER A 20 11.68 -3.55 16.17
CA SER A 20 11.84 -2.44 15.22
C SER A 20 10.93 -2.63 13.99
N ILE A 21 10.93 -3.84 13.39
CA ILE A 21 10.06 -4.15 12.26
C ILE A 21 8.57 -4.02 12.63
N ARG A 22 8.16 -4.54 13.80
CA ARG A 22 6.78 -4.42 14.28
C ARG A 22 6.34 -2.95 14.35
N THR A 23 7.18 -2.10 14.92
CA THR A 23 6.92 -0.65 15.05
C THR A 23 6.80 0.03 13.68
N ILE A 24 7.74 -0.26 12.77
CA ILE A 24 7.72 0.29 11.40
C ILE A 24 6.45 -0.13 10.67
N ARG A 25 6.13 -1.43 10.70
CA ARG A 25 4.97 -2.00 10.02
C ARG A 25 3.67 -1.39 10.55
N SER A 26 3.51 -1.32 11.87
CA SER A 26 2.33 -0.69 12.48
C SER A 26 2.17 0.77 12.06
N SER A 27 3.27 1.53 12.02
CA SER A 27 3.25 2.93 11.58
C SER A 27 2.85 3.08 10.12
N VAL A 28 3.39 2.23 9.23
CA VAL A 28 3.07 2.23 7.80
C VAL A 28 1.62 1.82 7.56
N GLU A 29 1.16 0.74 8.18
CA GLU A 29 -0.21 0.23 8.08
C GLU A 29 -1.22 1.29 8.56
N MET A 30 -0.93 1.96 9.68
CA MET A 30 -1.80 3.03 10.21
C MET A 30 -1.89 4.21 9.24
N ARG A 31 -0.77 4.68 8.69
CA ARG A 31 -0.76 5.78 7.71
C ARG A 31 -1.51 5.39 6.44
N HIS A 32 -1.29 4.17 5.97
CA HIS A 32 -1.93 3.65 4.77
C HIS A 32 -3.45 3.53 4.96
N GLY A 33 -3.90 3.09 6.13
CA GLY A 33 -5.31 3.09 6.51
C GLY A 33 -5.93 4.48 6.46
N LYS A 34 -5.26 5.51 7.02
CA LYS A 34 -5.73 6.91 6.95
C LYS A 34 -5.85 7.42 5.52
N LEU A 35 -4.89 7.10 4.65
CA LEU A 35 -4.93 7.50 3.24
C LEU A 35 -6.07 6.82 2.49
N LYS A 36 -6.25 5.50 2.66
CA LYS A 36 -7.36 4.74 2.07
C LYS A 36 -8.72 5.26 2.53
N ASN A 37 -8.83 5.63 3.80
CA ASN A 37 -10.04 6.20 4.37
C ASN A 37 -10.39 7.54 3.69
N ARG A 38 -9.38 8.40 3.46
CA ARG A 38 -9.57 9.73 2.88
C ARG A 38 -9.76 9.72 1.36
N PHE A 39 -9.08 8.83 0.64
CA PHE A 39 -9.01 8.84 -0.82
C PHE A 39 -9.54 7.52 -1.41
N ARG A 40 -10.76 7.56 -1.95
CA ARG A 40 -11.41 6.40 -2.61
C ARG A 40 -10.61 5.84 -3.78
N CYS A 41 -9.75 6.65 -4.42
CA CYS A 41 -8.86 6.18 -5.48
C CYS A 41 -7.82 5.15 -5.01
N LEU A 42 -7.61 4.99 -3.69
CA LEU A 42 -6.75 3.95 -3.10
C LEU A 42 -7.55 2.71 -2.64
N LEU A 43 -8.88 2.74 -2.73
CA LEU A 43 -9.78 1.65 -2.33
C LEU A 43 -10.16 0.72 -3.50
N LYS A 44 -10.06 1.19 -4.74
CA LYS A 44 -10.56 0.48 -5.92
C LYS A 44 -9.62 -0.67 -6.31
N ASP A 45 -10.12 -1.89 -6.12
CA ASP A 45 -9.69 -3.20 -6.65
C ASP A 45 -8.21 -3.59 -6.40
N PRO A 46 -7.90 -4.80 -5.88
CA PRO A 46 -6.52 -5.29 -5.75
C PRO A 46 -5.72 -5.23 -7.06
N THR A 47 -6.38 -5.14 -8.21
CA THR A 47 -5.74 -4.91 -9.51
C THR A 47 -5.90 -3.45 -9.93
N LEU A 48 -5.13 -2.57 -9.28
CA LEU A 48 -4.93 -1.21 -9.76
C LEU A 48 -4.38 -1.34 -11.19
N HIS A 49 -5.20 -1.07 -12.24
CA HIS A 49 -4.83 -1.16 -13.68
C HIS A 49 -3.81 -0.08 -14.10
N TYR A 50 -2.93 0.28 -13.18
CA TYR A 50 -1.89 1.25 -13.33
C TYR A 50 -0.57 0.50 -13.20
N SER A 51 0.41 0.89 -14.01
CA SER A 51 1.78 0.44 -13.79
C SER A 51 2.20 0.75 -12.34
N PRO A 52 3.11 -0.04 -11.73
CA PRO A 52 3.62 0.23 -10.39
C PRO A 52 4.15 1.68 -10.23
N VAL A 53 4.70 2.24 -11.31
CA VAL A 53 5.17 3.64 -11.35
C VAL A 53 4.01 4.61 -11.18
N SER A 54 2.94 4.45 -11.97
CA SER A 54 1.75 5.29 -11.89
C SER A 54 1.01 5.13 -10.57
N ALA A 55 0.92 3.90 -10.04
CA ALA A 55 0.39 3.63 -8.71
C ALA A 55 1.17 4.38 -7.62
N GLY A 56 2.51 4.38 -7.70
CA GLY A 56 3.38 5.12 -6.81
C GLY A 56 3.16 6.63 -6.88
N GLN A 57 2.97 7.18 -8.08
CA GLN A 57 2.66 8.60 -8.28
C GLN A 57 1.33 8.99 -7.63
N ILE A 58 0.28 8.17 -7.81
CA ILE A 58 -1.03 8.39 -7.18
C ILE A 58 -0.90 8.35 -5.65
N ALA A 59 -0.21 7.35 -5.11
CA ALA A 59 0.02 7.23 -3.67
C ALA A 59 0.79 8.44 -3.10
N ASN A 60 1.82 8.91 -3.82
CA ASN A 60 2.59 10.09 -3.41
C ASN A 60 1.75 11.37 -3.42
N ALA A 61 0.94 11.57 -4.47
CA ALA A 61 0.01 12.70 -4.53
C ALA A 61 -0.99 12.67 -3.38
N CYS A 62 -1.56 11.50 -3.05
CA CYS A 62 -2.44 11.34 -1.88
C CYS A 62 -1.73 11.70 -0.57
N ALA A 63 -0.46 11.32 -0.40
CA ALA A 63 0.30 11.64 0.79
C ALA A 63 0.56 13.15 0.93
N VAL A 64 0.93 13.82 -0.15
CA VAL A 64 1.12 15.28 -0.17
C VAL A 64 -0.19 16.00 0.16
N LEU A 65 -1.29 15.62 -0.50
CA LEU A 65 -2.61 16.19 -0.24
C LEU A 65 -3.08 15.94 1.20
N HIS A 66 -2.82 14.75 1.74
CA HIS A 66 -3.12 14.43 3.13
C HIS A 66 -2.41 15.37 4.10
N ASN A 67 -1.11 15.62 3.89
CA ASN A 67 -0.33 16.51 4.73
C ASN A 67 -0.86 17.95 4.67
N ILE A 68 -1.12 18.47 3.46
CA ILE A 68 -1.73 19.80 3.27
C ILE A 68 -3.04 19.90 4.05
N CYS A 69 -3.85 18.84 4.04
CA CYS A 69 -5.11 18.82 4.77
C CYS A 69 -4.93 18.78 6.29
N ILE A 70 -3.90 18.08 6.80
CA ILE A 70 -3.54 18.12 8.23
C ILE A 70 -3.13 19.54 8.62
N ASP A 71 -2.25 20.17 7.83
CA ASP A 71 -1.73 21.51 8.10
C ASP A 71 -2.83 22.58 8.12
N ASN A 72 -3.87 22.39 7.31
CA ASN A 72 -5.04 23.28 7.24
C ASN A 72 -6.21 22.80 8.13
N ASN A 73 -6.00 21.78 8.97
CA ASN A 73 -7.00 21.23 9.88
C ASN A 73 -8.32 20.81 9.18
N VAL A 74 -8.22 20.34 7.93
CA VAL A 74 -9.34 19.90 7.09
C VAL A 74 -9.73 18.48 7.45
N THR A 75 -10.82 18.36 8.21
CA THR A 75 -11.50 17.09 8.49
C THR A 75 -12.30 16.66 7.27
N VAL A 76 -12.11 15.41 6.82
CA VAL A 76 -12.96 14.80 5.80
C VAL A 76 -13.96 13.92 6.53
N GLU A 77 -15.24 14.30 6.46
CA GLU A 77 -16.33 13.40 6.82
C GLU A 77 -16.47 12.36 5.71
N ILE A 78 -16.34 11.10 6.08
CA ILE A 78 -16.36 10.00 5.13
C ILE A 78 -17.81 9.54 5.05
N VAL A 79 -18.48 9.98 3.99
CA VAL A 79 -19.81 9.50 3.66
C VAL A 79 -19.63 8.09 3.12
N VAL A 80 -20.04 7.09 3.91
CA VAL A 80 -19.99 5.69 3.52
C VAL A 80 -21.16 5.45 2.55
N GLU A 81 -21.00 5.84 1.29
CA GLU A 81 -21.93 5.42 0.25
C GLU A 81 -21.60 3.97 -0.12
N GLU A 82 -22.53 3.06 0.18
CA GLU A 82 -22.48 1.66 -0.25
C GLU A 82 -22.31 1.63 -1.78
N MET A 83 -21.15 1.17 -2.25
CA MET A 83 -20.87 1.11 -3.68
C MET A 83 -21.52 -0.15 -4.25
N ASP A 84 -22.57 0.04 -5.03
CA ASP A 84 -23.18 -1.04 -5.83
C ASP A 84 -22.13 -1.69 -6.74
N ASN A 85 -22.06 -3.01 -6.62
CA ASN A 85 -21.17 -3.93 -7.33
C ASN A 85 -21.52 -3.97 -8.83
N GLN A 86 -21.05 -3.00 -9.62
CA GLN A 86 -21.19 -3.04 -11.07
C GLN A 86 -20.05 -3.85 -11.70
N ASN A 87 -20.45 -5.02 -12.20
CA ASN A 87 -19.66 -6.03 -12.90
C ASN A 87 -19.16 -5.49 -14.25
N TYR A 88 -17.84 -5.51 -14.51
CA TYR A 88 -17.25 -5.10 -15.80
C TYR A 88 -16.44 -6.26 -16.39
N GLU A 89 -16.72 -6.59 -17.65
CA GLU A 89 -16.19 -7.75 -18.39
C GLU A 89 -14.65 -7.72 -18.60
N GLU A 90 -14.04 -8.91 -18.56
CA GLU A 90 -12.60 -9.17 -18.78
C GLU A 90 -12.11 -8.73 -20.18
N ASN A 91 -10.98 -8.02 -20.24
CA ASN A 91 -10.29 -7.65 -21.48
C ASN A 91 -8.99 -8.46 -21.63
N PRO A 92 -8.80 -9.25 -22.71
CA PRO A 92 -7.78 -10.31 -22.75
C PRO A 92 -6.37 -9.81 -23.16
N ARG A 93 -5.82 -8.81 -22.47
CA ARG A 93 -4.48 -8.25 -22.77
C ARG A 93 -3.38 -8.66 -21.77
N GLU A 94 -3.50 -9.83 -21.14
CA GLU A 94 -2.48 -10.36 -20.22
C GLU A 94 -1.69 -11.53 -20.83
N GLU A 95 -0.76 -11.25 -21.75
CA GLU A 95 0.21 -12.30 -22.15
C GLU A 95 1.69 -11.86 -22.15
N ASN A 96 2.04 -10.60 -21.86
CA ASN A 96 3.43 -10.14 -22.05
C ASN A 96 4.21 -9.70 -20.80
N PHE A 97 3.66 -9.85 -19.58
CA PHE A 97 4.37 -9.39 -18.37
C PHE A 97 5.28 -10.42 -17.70
N GLN A 98 5.22 -11.70 -18.06
CA GLN A 98 6.07 -12.74 -17.44
C GLN A 98 7.46 -12.86 -18.06
N ASN A 99 7.67 -12.39 -19.29
CA ASN A 99 8.94 -12.58 -20.00
C ASN A 99 10.03 -11.59 -19.53
N ASP A 100 9.65 -10.36 -19.16
CA ASP A 100 10.62 -9.32 -18.80
C ASP A 100 11.26 -9.50 -17.41
N LEU A 101 10.62 -10.25 -16.51
CA LEU A 101 11.14 -10.47 -15.15
C LEU A 101 12.19 -11.59 -15.08
N ALA A 102 12.19 -12.51 -16.05
CA ALA A 102 13.15 -13.61 -16.14
C ALA A 102 14.50 -13.19 -16.76
N GLU A 103 14.50 -12.19 -17.64
CA GLU A 103 15.69 -11.75 -18.39
C GLU A 103 16.63 -10.86 -17.56
N GLY A 104 16.12 -10.17 -16.53
CA GLY A 104 16.85 -9.16 -15.76
C GLY A 104 17.85 -9.68 -14.70
N ARG A 105 18.13 -10.99 -14.65
CA ARG A 105 19.00 -11.61 -13.62
C ARG A 105 20.13 -12.44 -14.23
N ARG A 106 20.96 -11.83 -15.08
CA ARG A 106 22.30 -12.31 -15.42
C ARG A 106 23.29 -11.16 -15.54
N ILE A 107 23.93 -10.81 -14.43
CA ILE A 107 25.35 -10.39 -14.37
C ILE A 107 25.90 -10.93 -13.05
#